data_AF-A0A529NX38-F1
#
_entry.id   AF-A0A529NX38-F1
#
_cell.length_a   1.000
_cell.length_b   1.000
_cell.length_c   1.000
_cell.angle_alpha   90.00
_cell.angle_beta   90.00
_cell.angle_gamma   90.00
#
_symmetry.space_group_name_H-M   'P 1'
#
loop_
_entity.id
_entity.type
_entity.pdbx_description
1 polymer ?
#
loop_
_entity_poly.entity_id
_entity_poly.type
_entity_poly.pdbx_seq_one_letter_code
_entity_poly.pdbx_strand_id
1 'polypeptide(L)'
;EYINSGVLVMNLVAWRREGIADRVFATVRETAKSRYLDQTALNTVVRGRVLFLGREWNFFSERYVEIERRLPKVIHYAGSAKPWRYRRVPLPMFSISTEPCRVRISRRGRCF
;
A
#
# COMPACT_ATOMS: atom_id res chain seq x y z
N GLU A 1 1.56 7.06 17.26
CA GLU A 1 1.37 7.05 15.80
C GLU A 1 0.72 5.75 15.37
N TYR A 2 -0.12 5.76 14.31
CA TYR A 2 -0.86 4.60 13.83
C TYR A 2 -0.89 4.60 12.29
N ILE A 3 -0.38 3.54 11.67
CA ILE A 3 -0.28 3.39 10.21
C ILE A 3 -1.35 2.47 9.64
N ASN A 4 -1.67 2.65 8.35
CA ASN A 4 -2.42 1.68 7.59
C ASN A 4 -1.51 0.51 7.15
N SER A 5 -1.97 -0.73 7.29
CA SER A 5 -1.19 -1.94 6.93
C SER A 5 -1.29 -2.35 5.46
N GLY A 6 -2.03 -1.61 4.62
CA GLY A 6 -2.22 -1.95 3.21
C GLY A 6 -0.96 -1.87 2.35
N VAL A 7 -0.01 -1.02 2.72
CA VAL A 7 1.30 -0.91 2.07
C VAL A 7 2.37 -0.71 3.13
N LEU A 8 3.35 -1.60 3.18
CA LEU A 8 4.45 -1.61 4.14
C LEU A 8 5.76 -1.89 3.44
N VAL A 9 6.80 -1.12 3.77
CA VAL A 9 8.19 -1.47 3.46
C VAL A 9 8.82 -2.03 4.72
N MET A 10 9.24 -3.29 4.67
CA MET A 10 9.64 -4.03 5.87
C MET A 10 11.15 -4.30 5.88
N ASN A 11 11.83 -3.87 6.93
CA ASN A 11 13.21 -4.26 7.17
C ASN A 11 13.26 -5.71 7.69
N LEU A 12 13.30 -6.68 6.76
CA LEU A 12 13.22 -8.09 7.10
C LEU A 12 14.41 -8.60 7.94
N VAL A 13 15.58 -7.95 7.84
CA VAL A 13 16.74 -8.28 8.67
C VAL A 13 16.43 -7.97 10.13
N ALA A 14 15.91 -6.77 10.42
CA ALA A 14 15.49 -6.38 11.77
C ALA A 14 14.34 -7.26 12.27
N TRP A 15 13.35 -7.56 11.42
CA TRP A 15 12.22 -8.41 11.78
C TRP A 15 12.62 -9.80 12.25
N ARG A 16 13.55 -10.45 11.54
CA ARG A 16 14.08 -11.77 11.94
C ARG A 16 14.92 -11.69 13.20
N ARG A 17 15.83 -10.71 13.29
CA ARG A 17 16.71 -10.53 14.46
C ARG A 17 15.93 -10.27 15.75
N GLU A 18 14.83 -9.52 15.67
CA GLU A 18 14.07 -9.05 16.82
C GLU A 18 12.77 -9.84 17.06
N GLY A 19 12.51 -10.91 16.30
CA GLY A 19 11.31 -11.74 16.45
C GLY A 19 10.01 -10.95 16.31
N ILE A 20 9.95 -9.95 15.42
CA ILE A 20 8.80 -9.03 15.33
C ILE A 20 7.54 -9.78 14.89
N ALA A 21 7.65 -10.73 13.97
CA ALA A 21 6.51 -11.50 13.49
C ALA A 21 5.83 -12.29 14.62
N ASP A 22 6.60 -12.98 15.45
CA ASP A 22 6.08 -13.78 16.57
C ASP A 22 5.34 -12.90 17.58
N ARG A 23 5.92 -11.73 17.88
CA ARG A 23 5.27 -10.73 18.74
C ARG A 23 3.96 -10.23 18.13
N VAL A 24 3.93 -9.94 16.82
CA VAL A 24 2.69 -9.55 16.14
C VAL A 24 1.65 -10.66 16.23
N PHE A 25 2.01 -11.93 15.97
CA PHE A 25 1.08 -13.05 16.08
C PHE A 25 0.56 -13.27 17.51
N ALA A 26 1.41 -13.08 18.53
CA ALA A 26 0.98 -13.10 19.92
C ALA A 26 -0.03 -11.97 20.20
N THR A 27 0.30 -10.74 19.80
CA THR A 27 -0.58 -9.56 19.99
C THR A 27 -1.88 -9.64 19.19
N VAL A 28 -1.93 -10.31 18.04
CA VAL A 28 -3.19 -10.55 17.31
C VAL A 28 -4.18 -11.32 18.16
N ARG A 29 -3.71 -12.33 18.92
CA ARG A 29 -4.58 -13.12 19.81
C ARG A 29 -5.11 -12.27 20.97
N GLU A 30 -4.28 -11.41 21.53
CA GLU A 30 -4.65 -10.48 22.61
C GLU A 30 -5.62 -9.39 22.15
N THR A 31 -5.45 -8.93 20.90
CA THR A 31 -6.23 -7.84 20.31
C THR A 31 -7.32 -8.32 19.34
N ALA A 32 -7.72 -9.59 19.43
CA ALA A 32 -8.66 -10.21 18.49
C ALA A 32 -10.02 -9.50 18.39
N LYS A 33 -10.41 -8.73 19.40
CA LYS A 33 -11.65 -7.91 19.40
C LYS A 33 -11.48 -6.55 18.71
N SER A 34 -10.27 -6.21 18.26
CA SER A 34 -10.01 -4.94 17.59
C SER A 34 -10.67 -4.90 16.22
N ARG A 35 -11.29 -3.75 15.89
CA ARG A 35 -11.88 -3.46 14.58
C ARG A 35 -10.91 -3.71 13.41
N TYR A 36 -9.62 -3.51 13.63
CA TYR A 36 -8.59 -3.58 12.59
C TYR A 36 -7.57 -4.70 12.80
N LEU A 37 -7.93 -5.76 13.55
CA LEU A 37 -7.21 -7.03 13.65
C LEU A 37 -5.66 -6.91 13.62
N ASP A 38 -5.04 -7.43 12.55
CA ASP A 38 -3.59 -7.45 12.32
C ASP A 38 -2.97 -6.06 12.27
N GLN A 39 -3.66 -5.07 11.70
CA GLN A 39 -3.19 -3.69 11.68
C GLN A 39 -3.03 -3.14 13.10
N THR A 40 -3.96 -3.45 13.99
CA THR A 40 -3.86 -3.04 15.40
C THR A 40 -2.70 -3.74 16.09
N ALA A 41 -2.55 -5.05 15.92
CA ALA A 41 -1.44 -5.80 16.50
C ALA A 41 -0.07 -5.28 16.00
N LEU A 42 0.06 -5.06 14.70
CA LEU A 42 1.26 -4.47 14.09
C LEU A 42 1.60 -3.12 14.73
N ASN A 43 0.64 -2.19 14.76
CA ASN A 43 0.83 -0.84 15.33
C ASN A 43 1.16 -0.85 16.82
N THR A 44 0.70 -1.86 17.56
CA THR A 44 1.08 -2.05 18.96
C THR A 44 2.54 -2.49 19.07
N VAL A 45 2.96 -3.48 18.29
CA VAL A 45 4.31 -4.07 18.38
C VAL A 45 5.40 -3.11 17.89
N VAL A 46 5.16 -2.37 16.81
CA VAL A 46 6.19 -1.50 16.18
C VAL A 46 6.10 -0.03 16.61
N ARG A 47 5.30 0.30 17.62
CA ARG A 47 5.09 1.69 18.08
C ARG A 47 6.42 2.39 18.36
N GLY A 48 6.59 3.59 17.79
CA GLY A 48 7.82 4.39 17.93
C GLY A 48 9.01 3.90 17.13
N ARG A 49 8.84 2.87 16.28
CA ARG A 49 9.89 2.31 15.41
C ARG A 49 9.47 2.30 13.93
N VAL A 50 8.72 3.32 13.52
CA VAL A 50 8.13 3.42 12.18
C VAL A 50 8.69 4.64 11.45
N LEU A 51 9.03 4.45 10.18
CA LEU A 51 9.27 5.54 9.22
C LEU A 51 8.05 5.68 8.31
N PHE A 52 7.64 6.91 8.03
CA PHE A 52 6.43 7.18 7.26
C PHE A 52 6.73 7.31 5.77
N LEU A 53 5.98 6.56 4.95
CA LEU A 53 5.94 6.78 3.51
C LEU A 53 5.12 8.03 3.19
N GLY A 54 5.44 8.66 2.06
CA GLY A 54 4.57 9.68 1.47
C GLY A 54 3.16 9.12 1.22
N ARG A 55 2.13 9.97 1.40
CA ARG A 55 0.71 9.58 1.29
C ARG A 55 0.37 9.00 -0.10
N GLU A 56 1.13 9.36 -1.14
CA GLU A 56 0.94 8.86 -2.49
C GLU A 56 1.17 7.34 -2.63
N TRP A 57 1.82 6.69 -1.66
CA TRP A 57 2.12 5.26 -1.66
C TRP A 57 1.02 4.40 -1.01
N ASN A 58 0.01 4.99 -0.39
CA ASN A 58 -1.11 4.26 0.21
C ASN A 58 -2.37 5.13 0.20
N PHE A 59 -2.85 5.43 -1.00
CA PHE A 59 -3.88 6.44 -1.22
C PHE A 59 -5.27 5.80 -1.30
N PHE A 60 -6.19 6.15 -0.39
CA PHE A 60 -7.54 5.58 -0.42
C PHE A 60 -8.35 6.05 -1.63
N SER A 61 -9.00 5.12 -2.32
CA SER A 61 -9.82 5.41 -3.51
C SER A 61 -10.98 6.37 -3.26
N GLU A 62 -11.54 6.37 -2.05
CA GLU A 62 -12.62 7.31 -1.64
C GLU A 62 -12.13 8.77 -1.67
N ARG A 63 -10.83 9.02 -1.51
CA ARG A 63 -10.22 10.35 -1.56
C ARG A 63 -9.73 10.73 -2.95
N TYR A 64 -9.91 9.85 -3.95
CA TYR A 64 -9.46 10.08 -5.33
C TYR A 64 -10.22 11.24 -6.00
N VAL A 65 -11.46 11.49 -5.58
CA VAL A 65 -12.36 12.39 -6.30
C VAL A 65 -12.20 13.87 -5.93
N GLU A 66 -11.58 14.22 -4.79
CA GLU A 66 -11.79 15.58 -4.26
C GLU A 66 -10.57 16.45 -3.93
N ILE A 67 -9.39 15.97 -3.49
CA ILE A 67 -8.54 16.89 -2.69
C ILE A 67 -7.04 16.96 -3.04
N GLU A 68 -6.42 15.99 -3.69
CA GLU A 68 -4.94 16.01 -3.79
C GLU A 68 -4.45 16.20 -5.23
N ARG A 69 -3.86 17.36 -5.53
CA ARG A 69 -3.02 17.65 -6.72
C ARG A 69 -1.78 16.73 -6.82
N ARG A 70 -1.73 15.63 -6.05
CA ARG A 70 -0.64 14.65 -6.02
C ARG A 70 -1.12 13.39 -6.70
N LEU A 71 -0.40 12.99 -7.74
CA LEU A 71 -0.67 11.74 -8.44
C LEU A 71 -0.41 10.57 -7.49
N PRO A 72 -1.43 9.75 -7.17
CA PRO A 72 -1.21 8.56 -6.36
C PRO A 72 -0.29 7.59 -7.12
N LYS A 73 0.68 7.01 -6.42
CA LYS A 73 1.54 5.94 -6.94
C LYS A 73 0.91 4.57 -6.71
N VAL A 74 0.19 4.41 -5.59
CA VAL A 74 -0.57 3.22 -5.25
C VAL A 74 -1.95 3.62 -4.74
N ILE A 75 -3.00 3.12 -5.38
CA ILE A 75 -4.38 3.32 -4.97
C ILE A 75 -4.85 2.12 -4.15
N HIS A 76 -5.23 2.38 -2.91
CA HIS A 76 -5.79 1.42 -1.98
C HIS A 76 -7.32 1.49 -2.01
N TYR A 77 -7.95 0.55 -2.71
CA TYR A 77 -9.40 0.34 -2.67
C TYR A 77 -9.81 -0.37 -1.38
N ALA A 78 -9.70 0.34 -0.25
CA ALA A 78 -10.11 -0.14 1.06
C ALA A 78 -11.65 -0.30 1.14
N GLY A 79 -12.14 -1.09 2.11
CA GLY A 79 -13.58 -1.27 2.31
C GLY A 79 -14.26 -2.17 1.27
N SER A 80 -15.58 -2.07 1.16
CA SER A 80 -16.43 -2.97 0.37
C SER A 80 -16.59 -2.57 -1.10
N ALA A 81 -16.41 -1.29 -1.43
CA ALA A 81 -16.59 -0.75 -2.77
C ALA A 81 -15.41 -1.09 -3.68
N LYS A 82 -15.43 -2.30 -4.24
CA LYS A 82 -14.37 -2.77 -5.14
C LYS A 82 -14.62 -2.38 -6.60
N PRO A 83 -13.61 -1.92 -7.35
CA PRO A 83 -13.78 -1.46 -8.72
C PRO A 83 -14.18 -2.57 -9.71
N TRP A 84 -13.82 -3.82 -9.43
CA TRP A 84 -14.28 -4.98 -10.21
C TRP A 84 -15.72 -5.41 -9.90
N ARG A 85 -16.36 -4.82 -8.88
CA ARG A 85 -17.77 -5.07 -8.52
C ARG A 85 -18.67 -3.90 -8.88
N TYR A 86 -18.17 -2.67 -8.79
CA TYR A 86 -18.96 -1.47 -8.96
C TYR A 86 -18.31 -0.53 -9.98
N ARG A 87 -18.97 -0.37 -11.12
CA ARG A 87 -18.51 0.48 -12.23
C ARG A 87 -18.37 1.98 -11.87
N ARG A 88 -19.03 2.40 -10.78
CA ARG A 88 -18.99 3.79 -10.28
C ARG A 88 -17.77 4.08 -9.40
N VAL A 89 -17.01 3.07 -9.01
CA VAL A 89 -15.78 3.26 -8.25
C VAL A 89 -14.72 3.82 -9.18
N PRO A 90 -14.09 4.97 -8.85
CA PRO A 90 -13.11 5.59 -9.74
C PRO A 90 -11.95 4.64 -9.99
N LEU A 91 -11.73 4.30 -11.26
CA LEU A 91 -10.47 3.74 -11.71
C LEU A 91 -9.51 4.90 -11.97
N PRO A 92 -8.19 4.71 -11.76
CA PRO A 92 -7.23 5.64 -12.33
C PRO A 92 -7.47 5.66 -13.84
N MET A 93 -8.01 6.77 -14.34
CA MET A 93 -7.94 7.07 -15.76
C MET A 93 -6.48 7.39 -16.05
N PHE A 94 -5.67 6.35 -16.20
CA PHE A 94 -4.51 6.49 -17.06
C PHE A 94 -5.10 6.84 -18.42
N SER A 95 -4.80 8.03 -18.93
CA SER A 95 -4.76 8.24 -20.37
C SER A 95 -3.75 7.22 -20.90
N ILE A 96 -4.23 5.99 -21.14
CA ILE A 96 -3.55 5.10 -22.06
C ILE A 96 -3.66 5.86 -23.37
N SER A 97 -2.60 6.61 -23.70
CA SER A 97 -2.26 6.86 -25.08
C SER A 97 -2.35 5.49 -25.74
N THR A 98 -3.39 5.28 -26.54
CA THR A 98 -3.59 4.08 -27.33
C THR A 98 -2.61 4.00 -28.49
N GLU A 99 -1.50 4.74 -28.46
CA GLU A 99 -0.40 4.48 -29.37
C GLU A 99 0.16 3.09 -29.06
N PRO A 100 0.03 2.12 -29.99
CA PRO A 100 0.64 0.82 -29.79
C PRO A 100 2.14 1.05 -29.62
N CYS A 101 2.69 0.55 -28.52
CA CYS A 101 4.11 0.56 -28.25
C CYS A 101 4.82 -0.14 -29.40
N ARG A 102 5.28 0.63 -30.40
CA ARG A 102 6.19 0.12 -31.42
C ARG A 102 7.52 -0.11 -30.71
N VAL A 103 7.77 -1.36 -30.35
CA VAL A 103 9.10 -1.81 -29.98
C VAL A 103 10.02 -1.51 -31.15
N ARG A 104 10.72 -0.37 -31.10
CA ARG A 104 11.88 -0.13 -31.96
C ARG A 104 13.00 -0.99 -31.40
N ILE A 105 13.23 -2.14 -32.03
CA ILE A 105 14.48 -2.88 -31.88
C ILE A 105 15.57 -1.99 -32.48
N SER A 106 16.21 -1.18 -31.63
CA SER A 106 17.44 -0.50 -31.97
C SER A 106 18.56 -1.55 -32.01
N ARG A 107 19.01 -1.89 -33.24
CA ARG A 107 20.30 -2.56 -33.44
C ARG A 107 21.42 -1.57 -33.11
N ARG A 108 21.73 -1.39 -31.82
CA ARG A 108 23.04 -0.95 -31.29
C ARG A 108 22.92 -0.83 -29.76
N GLY A 109 23.71 -1.66 -29.08
CA GLY A 109 23.66 -1.84 -27.64
C GLY A 109 24.26 -0.70 -26.82
N ARG A 110 23.77 -0.60 -25.59
CA ARG A 110 24.53 -0.63 -24.32
C ARG A 110 23.54 -0.44 -23.17
N CYS A 111 23.60 -1.34 -22.19
CA CYS A 111 22.94 -1.16 -20.89
C CYS A 111 23.72 -0.16 -20.05
N PHE A 112 23.00 0.70 -19.34
CA PHE A 112 23.40 1.28 -18.07
C PHE A 112 22.33 0.89 -17.05
#